data_AF-A0A3Q0IRB2-F1
#
_entry.id   AF-A0A3Q0IRB2-F1
#
_cell.length_a   1.000
_cell.length_b   1.000
_cell.length_c   1.000
_cell.angle_alpha   90.00
_cell.angle_beta   90.00
_cell.angle_gamma   90.00
#
_symmetry.space_group_name_H-M   'P 1'
#
loop_
_entity.id
_entity.type
_entity.pdbx_description
1 polymer ?
#
loop_
_entity_poly.entity_id
_entity_poly.type
_entity_poly.pdbx_seq_one_letter_code
_entity_poly.pdbx_strand_id
1 'polypeptide(L)'
;LAFSLTLDSVEITSLDFVAPDEEVFDYWTDGINALLGNKMTSKEADNDLETLLSMEIKIRLLDAEGVEIPHHPPEVPEEPRNYDFNF
;
A
#
# COMPACT_ATOMS: atom_id res chain seq x y z
N LEU A 1 16.51 -15.82 -0.22
CA LEU A 1 17.10 -15.82 -1.58
C LEU A 1 16.62 -16.97 -2.45
N ALA A 2 16.52 -18.21 -1.96
CA ALA A 2 15.98 -19.31 -2.77
C ALA A 2 14.44 -19.37 -2.69
N PHE A 3 13.78 -19.59 -3.83
CA PHE A 3 12.34 -19.85 -3.93
C PHE A 3 12.05 -20.84 -5.07
N SER A 4 10.88 -21.46 -5.05
CA SER A 4 10.46 -22.41 -6.09
C SER A 4 9.05 -22.12 -6.54
N LEU A 5 8.80 -22.28 -7.84
CA LEU A 5 7.47 -22.19 -8.43
C LEU A 5 6.98 -23.59 -8.72
N THR A 6 5.99 -24.06 -7.97
CA THR A 6 5.32 -25.33 -8.26
C THR A 6 4.25 -25.09 -9.31
N LEU A 7 4.32 -25.86 -10.40
CA LEU A 7 3.39 -25.78 -11.52
C LEU A 7 2.43 -26.97 -11.47
N ASP A 8 1.18 -26.77 -11.86
CA ASP A 8 0.19 -27.86 -12.03
C ASP A 8 0.43 -28.69 -13.32
N SER A 9 1.65 -28.64 -13.87
CA SER A 9 2.03 -29.36 -15.09
C SER A 9 2.51 -30.78 -14.76
N VAL A 10 2.22 -31.72 -15.67
CA VAL A 10 2.62 -33.13 -15.55
C VAL A 10 4.11 -33.33 -15.89
N GLU A 11 4.70 -32.44 -16.70
CA GLU A 11 6.08 -32.59 -17.19
C GLU A 11 7.11 -31.83 -16.34
N ILE A 12 6.75 -30.65 -15.84
CA ILE A 12 7.62 -29.82 -14.99
C ILE A 12 6.85 -29.53 -13.71
N THR A 13 7.28 -30.15 -12.61
CA THR A 13 6.61 -30.04 -11.32
C THR A 13 7.00 -28.77 -10.57
N SER A 14 8.22 -28.29 -10.77
CA SER A 14 8.74 -27.11 -10.09
C SER A 14 9.86 -26.44 -10.87
N LEU A 15 10.03 -25.14 -10.62
CA LEU A 15 11.15 -24.36 -11.12
C LEU A 15 11.83 -23.65 -9.94
N ASP A 16 13.08 -24.02 -9.67
CA ASP A 16 13.83 -23.54 -8.52
C ASP A 16 14.72 -22.37 -8.91
N PHE A 17 14.70 -21.31 -8.10
CA PHE A 17 15.43 -20.07 -8.31
C PHE A 17 16.25 -19.71 -7.09
N VAL A 18 17.36 -19.01 -7.33
CA VAL A 18 18.14 -18.34 -6.29
C VAL A 18 18.32 -16.89 -6.72
N ALA A 19 17.67 -15.97 -6.01
CA ALA A 19 17.83 -14.55 -6.23
C ALA A 19 19.26 -14.09 -5.87
N PRO A 20 19.82 -13.11 -6.59
CA PRO A 20 21.15 -12.58 -6.34
C PRO A 20 21.25 -11.80 -5.01
N ASP A 21 20.16 -11.19 -4.56
CA ASP A 21 20.08 -10.37 -3.35
C ASP A 21 18.63 -10.34 -2.78
N GLU A 22 18.47 -9.74 -1.60
CA GLU A 22 17.19 -9.69 -0.87
C GLU A 22 16.14 -8.87 -1.62
N GLU A 23 16.53 -7.74 -2.22
CA GLU A 23 15.64 -6.87 -2.99
C GLU A 23 15.02 -7.62 -4.19
N VAL A 24 15.85 -8.31 -4.98
CA VAL A 24 15.36 -9.10 -6.12
C VAL A 24 14.48 -10.25 -5.65
N PHE A 25 14.82 -10.88 -4.52
CA PHE A 25 13.97 -11.92 -3.93
C PHE A 25 12.58 -11.38 -3.57
N ASP A 26 12.54 -10.22 -2.93
CA ASP A 26 11.32 -9.54 -2.50
C ASP A 26 10.45 -9.18 -3.72
N TYR A 27 11.03 -8.57 -4.76
CA TYR A 27 10.29 -8.26 -5.99
C TYR A 27 9.73 -9.49 -6.70
N TRP A 28 10.48 -10.59 -6.76
CA TRP A 28 9.98 -11.83 -7.35
C TRP A 28 8.80 -12.38 -6.55
N THR A 29 8.98 -12.56 -5.24
CA THR A 29 7.94 -13.17 -4.39
C THR A 29 6.67 -12.33 -4.33
N ASP A 30 6.79 -11.01 -4.26
CA ASP A 30 5.65 -10.11 -4.30
C ASP A 30 4.99 -10.02 -5.68
N GLY A 31 5.76 -9.98 -6.76
CA GLY A 31 5.22 -10.01 -8.12
C GLY A 31 4.41 -11.30 -8.37
N ILE A 32 4.92 -12.44 -7.93
CA ILE A 32 4.21 -13.73 -8.03
C ILE A 32 2.95 -13.72 -7.15
N ASN A 33 3.05 -13.24 -5.91
CA ASN A 33 1.87 -13.10 -5.04
C ASN A 33 0.79 -12.22 -5.69
N ALA A 34 1.16 -11.08 -6.25
CA ALA A 34 0.24 -10.18 -6.94
C ALA A 34 -0.43 -10.86 -8.16
N LEU A 35 0.33 -11.61 -8.96
CA LEU A 35 -0.22 -12.37 -10.09
C LEU A 35 -1.21 -13.46 -9.65
N LEU A 36 -1.00 -14.05 -8.47
CA LEU A 36 -1.91 -15.03 -7.87
C LEU A 36 -3.09 -14.37 -7.13
N GLY A 37 -3.13 -13.03 -7.05
CA GLY A 37 -4.14 -12.29 -6.29
C GLY A 37 -3.93 -12.31 -4.76
N ASN A 38 -2.76 -12.77 -4.32
CA ASN A 38 -2.35 -12.74 -2.92
C ASN A 38 -1.79 -11.36 -2.54
N LYS A 39 -1.73 -11.09 -1.24
CA LYS A 39 -1.10 -9.89 -0.72
C LYS A 39 0.42 -9.96 -0.95
N MET A 40 1.02 -8.84 -1.33
CA MET A 40 2.48 -8.62 -1.23
C MET A 40 2.87 -8.51 0.25
N THR A 41 3.96 -9.16 0.65
CA THR A 41 4.34 -9.33 2.07
C THR A 41 5.80 -9.05 2.34
N SER A 42 6.58 -8.67 1.33
CA SER A 42 7.99 -8.36 1.52
C SER A 42 8.20 -7.05 2.29
N LYS A 43 9.41 -6.86 2.80
CA LYS A 43 9.79 -5.59 3.43
C LYS A 43 9.82 -4.46 2.40
N GLU A 44 10.19 -4.79 1.16
CA GLU A 44 10.37 -3.79 0.11
C GLU A 44 9.02 -3.23 -0.32
N ALA A 45 7.97 -4.07 -0.40
CA ALA A 45 6.61 -3.60 -0.61
C ALA A 45 6.09 -2.72 0.54
N ASP A 46 6.39 -3.08 1.79
CA ASP A 46 6.00 -2.26 2.95
C ASP A 46 6.74 -0.90 2.96
N ASN A 47 8.04 -0.89 2.65
CA ASN A 47 8.87 0.31 2.56
C ASN A 47 8.41 1.26 1.44
N ASP A 48 8.13 0.71 0.26
CA ASP A 48 7.61 1.46 -0.88
C ASP A 48 6.24 2.05 -0.55
N LEU A 49 5.36 1.26 0.06
CA LEU A 49 4.05 1.72 0.50
C LEU A 49 4.15 2.86 1.51
N GLU A 50 5.00 2.73 2.53
CA GLU A 50 5.23 3.77 3.53
C GLU A 50 5.74 5.07 2.88
N THR A 51 6.69 4.95 1.95
CA THR A 51 7.28 6.10 1.25
C THR A 51 6.23 6.84 0.43
N LEU A 52 5.47 6.11 -0.40
CA LEU A 52 4.44 6.68 -1.26
C LEU A 52 3.31 7.31 -0.44
N LEU A 53 2.81 6.58 0.56
CA LEU A 53 1.72 7.04 1.41
C LEU A 53 2.14 8.27 2.24
N SER A 54 3.37 8.28 2.76
CA SER A 54 3.91 9.42 3.50
C SER A 54 3.96 10.68 2.64
N MET A 55 4.37 10.55 1.38
CA MET A 55 4.37 11.68 0.44
C MET A 55 2.95 12.15 0.14
N GLU A 56 2.01 11.24 -0.12
CA GLU A 56 0.62 11.59 -0.38
C GLU A 56 -0.02 12.32 0.81
N ILE A 57 0.14 11.79 2.03
CA ILE A 57 -0.37 12.42 3.26
C ILE A 57 0.22 13.82 3.42
N LYS A 58 1.53 13.99 3.23
CA LYS A 58 2.18 15.30 3.32
C LYS A 58 1.59 16.30 2.32
N ILE A 59 1.33 15.87 1.08
CA ILE A 59 0.70 16.73 0.06
C ILE A 59 -0.72 17.13 0.50
N ARG A 60 -1.50 16.21 1.05
CA ARG A 60 -2.86 16.51 1.55
C ARG A 60 -2.86 17.45 2.75
N LEU A 61 -1.82 17.40 3.58
CA LEU A 61 -1.68 18.26 4.75
C LEU A 61 -1.15 19.66 4.43
N LEU A 62 -0.77 19.96 3.18
CA LEU A 62 -0.37 21.32 2.79
C LEU A 62 -1.50 22.33 3.04
N ASP A 63 -2.76 21.95 2.82
CA ASP A 63 -3.93 22.81 3.07
C ASP A 63 -4.16 23.10 4.57
N ALA A 64 -3.57 22.29 5.46
CA ALA A 64 -3.67 22.42 6.91
C ALA A 64 -2.39 22.99 7.53
N GLU A 65 -1.48 23.54 6.73
CA GLU A 65 -0.22 24.09 7.23
C GLU A 65 -0.48 25.25 8.22
N GLY A 66 0.10 25.16 9.42
CA GLY A 66 -0.09 26.15 10.49
C GLY A 66 -1.38 26.01 11.28
N VAL A 67 -2.23 25.01 10.98
CA VAL A 67 -3.44 24.68 11.75
C VAL A 67 -3.12 23.56 12.74
N GLU A 68 -3.62 23.68 13.98
CA GLU A 68 -3.54 22.60 14.95
C GLU A 68 -4.51 21.47 14.57
N ILE A 69 -3.97 20.28 14.31
CA ILE A 69 -4.78 19.10 13.94
C ILE A 69 -5.38 18.52 15.23
N PRO A 70 -6.72 18.47 15.36
CA PRO A 70 -7.35 17.98 16.58
C PRO A 70 -7.17 16.47 16.72
N HIS A 71 -6.97 15.98 17.95
CA HIS A 71 -6.84 14.55 18.25
C HIS A 71 -8.14 13.76 18.06
N HIS A 72 -9.28 14.43 18.18
CA HIS A 72 -10.60 13.85 17.97
C HIS A 72 -11.33 14.63 16.87
N PRO A 73 -12.14 13.95 16.04
CA PRO A 73 -12.96 14.63 15.05
C PRO A 73 -13.91 15.62 15.77
N PRO A 74 -14.07 16.86 15.26
CA PRO A 74 -15.05 17.79 15.78
C PRO A 74 -16.47 17.20 15.71
N GLU A 75 -17.33 17.59 16.65
CA GLU A 75 -18.74 17.20 16.59
C GLU A 75 -19.40 17.77 15.33
N VAL A 76 -20.15 16.92 14.61
CA VAL A 76 -20.92 17.34 13.45
C VAL A 76 -22.11 18.17 13.93
N PRO A 77 -22.27 19.43 13.49
CA PRO A 77 -23.39 20.26 13.91
C PRO A 77 -24.73 19.72 13.37
N GLU A 78 -25.83 20.07 14.04
CA GLU A 78 -27.18 19.83 13.53
C GLU A 78 -27.39 20.51 12.18
N GLU A 79 -28.30 19.96 11.37
CA GLU A 79 -28.63 20.53 10.08
C GLU A 79 -29.15 21.98 10.19
N PRO A 80 -28.81 22.85 9.23
CA PRO A 80 -29.35 24.21 9.21
C PRO A 80 -30.89 24.21 9.16
N ARG A 81 -31.51 25.19 9.81
CA ARG A 81 -32.98 25.34 9.83
C ARG A 81 -33.58 25.65 8.45
N ASN A 82 -32.78 26.15 7.50
CA ASN A 82 -33.15 26.43 6.13
C ASN A 82 -31.92 26.34 5.22
N TYR A 83 -32.16 26.28 3.90
CA TYR A 83 -31.12 26.20 2.87
C TYR A 83 -31.05 27.49 2.02
N ASP A 84 -31.36 28.64 2.62
CA ASP A 84 -31.31 29.94 1.95
C ASP A 84 -29.87 30.46 1.95
N PHE A 85 -29.05 29.98 1.01
CA PHE A 85 -27.63 30.30 0.91
C PHE A 85 -27.39 31.76 0.49
N ASN A 86 -26.42 32.42 1.13
CA ASN A 86 -25.84 33.67 0.63
C ASN A 86 -24.54 33.35 -0.11
N PHE A 87 -24.44 33.76 -1.37
CA PHE A 87 -23.28 33.56 -2.24
C PHE A 87 -22.44 34.83 -2.35
#